data_AF-A0A355KQ60-F1
#
_entry.id   AF-A0A355KQ60-F1
#
_cell.length_a   1.000
_cell.length_b   1.000
_cell.length_c   1.000
_cell.angle_alpha   90.00
_cell.angle_beta   90.00
_cell.angle_gamma   90.00
#
_symmetry.space_group_name_H-M   'P 1'
#
loop_
_entity.id
_entity.type
_entity.pdbx_description
1 polymer ?
#
loop_
_entity_poly.entity_id
_entity_poly.type
_entity_poly.pdbx_seq_one_letter_code
_entity_poly.pdbx_strand_id
1 'polypeptide(L)'
;MRAKPKIENLTRPYIMAQKLCICHKTLAKKLQIFTKVTSCEKKGTLKAKSFEKPFINPILRITMNKKLLLLLTTCLTLTPALKARSEDGWKVAVGAGAIAGGVALLWHGISEYNARTSLSDDKNSVIQVEELTNLCNVRYNTLSNLTEQHSSKPSIASYIHVTWGSFNACNLEFQRDFSNLNDALAHLKTNLEYWQDLDSRESLANRGERIRPSAQQLLRQLQTLCTFLKREEAYFSLYEVVNQQTEYLNPQDPFQHLSAAQLIDSDCRELQRALLRLERSNRPDYDDSALLKSAHLLLNGLNDQRNRLMQSNEYHAELQLKLRDDREKERIAIQNRLARAEEEKAHAERDKVNAMHERNRIEQESAWREEQEMKKIRNRLERIENRLHELKNKTEHPPYQPESPEFYLWIRGELSGFDQF
;
A
#
# COMPACT_ATOMS: atom_id res chain seq x y z
N MET A 1 5.14 9.07 60.86
CA MET A 1 4.19 10.19 60.78
C MET A 1 3.49 10.16 59.44
N ARG A 2 2.16 9.96 59.45
CA ARG A 2 1.27 10.07 58.28
C ARG A 2 0.78 11.51 58.17
N ALA A 3 0.76 12.09 56.97
CA ALA A 3 -0.16 13.17 56.61
C ALA A 3 -0.42 13.17 55.09
N LYS A 4 -1.69 13.44 54.75
CA LYS A 4 -2.43 13.19 53.51
C LYS A 4 -2.12 14.15 52.34
N PRO A 5 -2.52 13.82 51.10
CA PRO A 5 -2.39 14.70 49.94
C PRO A 5 -3.48 15.79 49.96
N LYS A 6 -3.13 17.02 49.53
CA LYS A 6 -4.11 18.09 49.24
C LYS A 6 -4.27 18.25 47.74
N ILE A 7 -5.51 18.08 47.32
CA ILE A 7 -6.11 18.33 46.01
C ILE A 7 -6.04 19.82 45.70
N GLU A 8 -5.63 20.20 44.49
CA GLU A 8 -6.06 21.46 43.86
C GLU A 8 -5.91 21.38 42.34
N ASN A 9 -6.81 20.60 41.74
CA ASN A 9 -7.06 20.52 40.31
C ASN A 9 -8.40 21.24 40.03
N LEU A 10 -8.44 22.58 40.18
CA LEU A 10 -9.70 23.34 40.06
C LEU A 10 -9.59 24.73 39.37
N THR A 11 -8.47 25.09 38.75
CA THR A 11 -8.32 26.43 38.12
C THR A 11 -8.63 26.48 36.62
N ARG A 12 -8.69 25.35 35.90
CA ARG A 12 -9.13 25.32 34.49
C ARG A 12 -10.65 25.46 34.25
N PRO A 13 -11.56 24.87 35.07
CA PRO A 13 -12.99 25.05 34.85
C PRO A 13 -13.47 26.47 35.23
N TYR A 14 -12.76 27.20 36.10
CA TYR A 14 -13.15 28.55 36.53
C TYR A 14 -12.93 29.62 35.43
N ILE A 15 -11.85 29.50 34.64
CA ILE A 15 -11.56 30.41 33.52
C ILE A 15 -12.48 30.12 32.32
N MET A 16 -12.86 28.86 32.09
CA MET A 16 -13.90 28.52 31.12
C MET A 16 -15.28 28.99 31.56
N ALA A 17 -15.65 28.86 32.84
CA ALA A 17 -16.92 29.33 33.38
C ALA A 17 -17.05 30.87 33.33
N GLN A 18 -15.96 31.62 33.59
CA GLN A 18 -15.96 33.08 33.46
C GLN A 18 -16.08 33.54 31.99
N LYS A 19 -15.42 32.87 31.03
CA LYS A 19 -15.58 33.19 29.61
C LYS A 19 -16.96 32.80 29.07
N LEU A 20 -17.54 31.68 29.54
CA LEU A 20 -18.93 31.32 29.28
C LEU A 20 -19.93 32.32 29.88
N CYS A 21 -19.65 32.87 31.07
CA CYS A 21 -20.50 33.87 31.72
C CYS A 21 -20.46 35.23 31.00
N ILE A 22 -19.29 35.63 30.46
CA ILE A 22 -19.16 36.83 29.61
C ILE A 22 -19.91 36.62 28.29
N CYS A 23 -19.76 35.46 27.63
CA CYS A 23 -20.55 35.13 26.43
C CYS A 23 -22.06 35.09 26.74
N HIS A 24 -22.48 34.56 27.89
CA HIS A 24 -23.89 34.56 28.31
C HIS A 24 -24.43 35.98 28.58
N LYS A 25 -23.65 36.89 29.17
CA LYS A 25 -24.07 38.29 29.39
C LYS A 25 -24.22 39.06 28.08
N THR A 26 -23.32 38.86 27.11
CA THR A 26 -23.39 39.52 25.80
C THR A 26 -24.52 38.93 24.93
N LEU A 27 -24.76 37.61 25.03
CA LEU A 27 -25.85 36.93 24.35
C LEU A 27 -27.22 37.26 24.98
N ALA A 28 -27.31 37.34 26.31
CA ALA A 28 -28.52 37.76 27.03
C ALA A 28 -28.88 39.22 26.73
N LYS A 29 -27.89 40.12 26.61
CA LYS A 29 -28.12 41.50 26.12
C LYS A 29 -28.62 41.53 24.67
N LYS A 30 -28.08 40.68 23.79
CA LYS A 30 -28.51 40.59 22.38
C LYS A 30 -29.88 39.91 22.22
N LEU A 31 -30.22 38.95 23.06
CA LEU A 31 -31.53 38.30 23.10
C LEU A 31 -32.61 39.18 23.77
N GLN A 32 -32.28 39.98 24.79
CA GLN A 32 -33.19 40.98 25.36
C GLN A 32 -33.62 42.04 24.34
N ILE A 33 -32.72 42.39 23.40
CA ILE A 33 -33.05 43.28 22.28
C ILE A 33 -34.08 42.61 21.36
N PHE A 34 -33.97 41.31 21.12
CA PHE A 34 -34.94 40.57 20.30
C PHE A 34 -36.31 40.40 20.98
N THR A 35 -36.38 40.16 22.29
CA THR A 35 -37.66 40.02 23.01
C THR A 35 -38.40 41.34 23.24
N LYS A 36 -37.71 42.48 23.30
CA LYS A 36 -38.35 43.80 23.39
C LYS A 36 -39.05 44.22 22.08
N VAL A 37 -38.59 43.71 20.94
CA VAL A 37 -39.18 44.02 19.62
C VAL A 37 -40.52 43.32 19.42
N THR A 38 -40.80 42.24 20.16
CA THR A 38 -42.04 41.45 20.02
C THR A 38 -43.13 41.78 21.06
N SER A 39 -42.94 42.75 21.97
CA SER A 39 -43.94 43.05 23.02
C SER A 39 -44.57 44.46 22.96
N CYS A 40 -44.40 45.21 21.87
CA CYS A 40 -45.05 46.50 21.68
C CYS A 40 -46.14 46.46 20.60
N GLU A 41 -47.11 45.56 20.76
CA GLU A 41 -48.46 45.75 20.18
C GLU A 41 -49.41 46.19 21.30
N LYS A 42 -49.56 47.51 21.48
CA LYS A 42 -50.80 48.10 22.01
C LYS A 42 -50.88 49.59 21.72
N LYS A 43 -51.96 49.94 21.00
CA LYS A 43 -52.54 51.26 20.68
C LYS A 43 -51.95 51.99 19.46
N GLY A 44 -52.75 52.03 18.38
CA GLY A 44 -52.70 53.08 17.36
C GLY A 44 -52.68 52.59 15.92
N THR A 45 -53.88 52.39 15.35
CA THR A 45 -54.26 52.54 13.93
C THR A 45 -53.20 52.33 12.83
N LEU A 46 -53.40 51.26 12.06
CA LEU A 46 -52.84 51.02 10.73
C LEU A 46 -53.04 52.23 9.79
N LYS A 47 -51.94 52.75 9.23
CA LYS A 47 -51.91 53.24 7.85
C LYS A 47 -50.78 52.52 7.12
N ALA A 48 -51.16 51.67 6.18
CA ALA A 48 -50.24 50.99 5.28
C ALA A 48 -49.55 52.03 4.38
N LYS A 49 -48.28 52.30 4.64
CA LYS A 49 -47.34 52.81 3.63
C LYS A 49 -46.04 52.02 3.76
N SER A 50 -45.72 51.31 2.69
CA SER A 50 -44.41 50.74 2.33
C SER A 50 -43.69 49.89 3.38
N PHE A 51 -43.69 48.56 3.16
CA PHE A 51 -42.69 47.64 3.70
C PHE A 51 -41.30 48.05 3.17
N GLU A 52 -40.60 48.92 3.90
CA GLU A 52 -39.17 49.13 3.71
C GLU A 52 -38.40 48.25 4.69
N LYS A 53 -37.74 47.23 4.11
CA LYS A 53 -36.55 46.48 4.52
C LYS A 53 -36.26 46.37 6.04
N PRO A 54 -36.14 45.15 6.61
CA PRO A 54 -35.65 45.01 7.97
C PRO A 54 -34.20 45.50 8.04
N PHE A 55 -33.95 46.46 8.95
CA PHE A 55 -32.65 47.00 9.29
C PHE A 55 -31.77 45.87 9.87
N ILE A 56 -30.97 45.23 9.02
CA ILE A 56 -29.87 44.36 9.45
C ILE A 56 -28.64 45.27 9.58
N ASN A 57 -28.18 45.41 10.81
CA ASN A 57 -27.00 46.19 11.20
C ASN A 57 -25.79 45.82 10.29
N PRO A 58 -25.11 46.79 9.62
CA PRO A 58 -24.11 46.51 8.58
C PRO A 58 -22.89 45.70 9.04
N ILE A 59 -22.62 45.64 10.35
CA ILE A 59 -21.53 44.87 10.94
C ILE A 59 -21.76 43.34 10.81
N LEU A 60 -23.01 42.87 10.75
CA LEU A 60 -23.31 41.44 10.58
C LEU A 60 -23.18 40.97 9.13
N ARG A 61 -23.07 41.90 8.16
CA ARG A 61 -23.02 41.58 6.74
C ARG A 61 -21.62 41.17 6.26
N ILE A 62 -20.58 41.48 7.03
CA ILE A 62 -19.18 41.38 6.60
C ILE A 62 -18.56 40.01 6.93
N THR A 63 -19.14 39.23 7.85
CA THR A 63 -18.56 37.93 8.28
C THR A 63 -19.46 36.71 8.12
N MET A 64 -20.67 36.87 7.59
CA MET A 64 -21.58 35.74 7.35
C MET A 64 -21.58 35.32 5.87
N ASN A 65 -21.07 34.11 5.62
CA ASN A 65 -21.09 33.44 4.32
C ASN A 65 -22.53 33.39 3.77
N LYS A 66 -22.74 33.63 2.46
CA LYS A 66 -24.09 33.75 1.83
C LYS A 66 -25.01 32.57 2.16
N LYS A 67 -24.44 31.37 2.34
CA LYS A 67 -25.16 30.15 2.75
C LYS A 67 -25.72 30.22 4.18
N LEU A 68 -25.03 30.87 5.11
CA LEU A 68 -25.44 31.06 6.51
C LEU A 68 -26.55 32.11 6.62
N LEU A 69 -26.47 33.17 5.81
CA LEU A 69 -27.56 34.13 5.66
C LEU A 69 -28.81 33.44 5.11
N LEU A 70 -28.63 32.58 4.10
CA LEU A 70 -29.71 31.77 3.54
C LEU A 70 -30.34 30.84 4.59
N LEU A 71 -29.50 30.16 5.39
CA LEU A 71 -29.93 29.20 6.43
C LEU A 71 -30.68 29.90 7.57
N LEU A 72 -30.18 31.05 8.02
CA LEU A 72 -30.85 31.92 8.99
C LEU A 72 -32.16 32.47 8.43
N THR A 73 -32.19 32.90 7.16
CA THR A 73 -33.44 33.34 6.53
C THR A 73 -34.43 32.20 6.37
N THR A 74 -34.01 30.98 6.01
CA THR A 74 -34.90 29.82 5.91
C THR A 74 -35.45 29.40 7.27
N CYS A 75 -34.65 29.46 8.34
CA CYS A 75 -35.12 29.20 9.69
C CYS A 75 -36.12 30.28 10.18
N LEU A 76 -35.89 31.54 9.82
CA LEU A 76 -36.80 32.67 10.12
C LEU A 76 -38.07 32.67 9.24
N THR A 77 -38.03 32.08 8.05
CA THR A 77 -39.22 31.90 7.19
C THR A 77 -39.98 30.61 7.47
N LEU A 78 -39.43 29.70 8.28
CA LEU A 78 -40.15 28.53 8.79
C LEU A 78 -40.98 28.86 10.05
N THR A 79 -40.62 29.92 10.77
CA THR A 79 -41.38 30.36 11.96
C THR A 79 -42.82 30.83 11.72
N PRO A 80 -43.21 31.41 10.56
CA PRO A 80 -44.62 31.71 10.27
C PRO A 80 -45.41 30.48 9.79
N ALA A 81 -44.74 29.43 9.27
CA ALA A 81 -45.39 28.24 8.72
C ALA A 81 -45.85 27.25 9.82
N LEU A 82 -45.34 27.39 11.05
CA LEU A 82 -45.78 26.63 12.23
C LEU A 82 -46.85 27.37 13.03
N LYS A 83 -47.72 28.14 12.37
CA LYS A 83 -48.99 28.58 12.95
C LYS A 83 -50.00 27.41 12.97
N ALA A 84 -49.56 26.26 13.47
CA ALA A 84 -50.42 25.20 13.95
C ALA A 84 -50.82 25.55 15.37
N ARG A 85 -52.13 25.56 15.60
CA ARG A 85 -52.84 25.84 16.85
C ARG A 85 -52.16 25.22 18.10
N SER A 86 -52.29 25.90 19.23
CA SER A 86 -52.03 25.50 20.63
C SER A 86 -50.82 26.17 21.32
N GLU A 87 -50.90 26.24 22.65
CA GLU A 87 -50.01 26.92 23.61
C GLU A 87 -48.52 26.51 23.58
N ASP A 88 -48.12 25.62 22.67
CA ASP A 88 -46.76 25.10 22.53
C ASP A 88 -45.89 25.85 21.50
N GLY A 89 -46.44 26.83 20.77
CA GLY A 89 -45.69 27.59 19.76
C GLY A 89 -44.45 28.32 20.29
N TRP A 90 -44.47 28.76 21.56
CA TRP A 90 -43.30 29.35 22.21
C TRP A 90 -42.23 28.31 22.53
N LYS A 91 -42.61 27.09 22.96
CA LYS A 91 -41.64 26.00 23.22
C LYS A 91 -40.96 25.53 21.94
N VAL A 92 -41.70 25.47 20.82
CA VAL A 92 -41.16 25.14 19.50
C VAL A 92 -40.23 26.25 19.01
N ALA A 93 -40.57 27.53 19.20
CA ALA A 93 -39.71 28.65 18.85
C ALA A 93 -38.41 28.70 19.68
N VAL A 94 -38.50 28.41 20.99
CA VAL A 94 -37.33 28.30 21.89
C VAL A 94 -36.46 27.10 21.51
N GLY A 95 -37.07 25.95 21.17
CA GLY A 95 -36.36 24.76 20.69
C GLY A 95 -35.65 24.99 19.35
N ALA A 96 -36.30 25.64 18.39
CA ALA A 96 -35.69 26.02 17.11
C ALA A 96 -34.55 27.04 17.28
N GLY A 97 -34.71 28.00 18.20
CA GLY A 97 -33.65 28.95 18.57
C GLY A 97 -32.45 28.27 19.25
N ALA A 98 -32.69 27.28 20.10
CA ALA A 98 -31.63 26.48 20.73
C ALA A 98 -30.86 25.62 19.71
N ILE A 99 -31.56 25.01 18.75
CA ILE A 99 -30.93 24.25 17.65
C ILE A 99 -30.10 25.17 16.76
N ALA A 100 -30.65 26.33 16.35
CA ALA A 100 -29.93 27.31 15.54
C ALA A 100 -28.69 27.87 16.29
N GLY A 101 -28.82 28.13 17.59
CA GLY A 101 -27.72 28.53 18.46
C GLY A 101 -26.65 27.44 18.59
N GLY A 102 -27.07 26.18 18.75
CA GLY A 102 -26.16 25.02 18.80
C GLY A 102 -25.38 24.83 17.50
N VAL A 103 -26.06 24.94 16.34
CA VAL A 103 -25.42 24.86 15.02
C VAL A 103 -24.46 26.03 14.79
N ALA A 104 -24.81 27.24 15.21
CA ALA A 104 -23.93 28.40 15.11
C ALA A 104 -22.66 28.24 15.96
N LEU A 105 -22.78 27.71 17.19
CA LEU A 105 -21.64 27.41 18.05
C LEU A 105 -20.77 26.28 17.50
N LEU A 106 -21.37 25.22 16.95
CA LEU A 106 -20.66 24.12 16.32
C LEU A 106 -19.87 24.60 15.09
N TRP A 107 -20.51 25.41 14.23
CA TRP A 107 -19.85 26.00 13.06
C TRP A 107 -18.73 26.95 13.47
N HIS A 108 -18.94 27.78 14.50
CA HIS A 108 -17.88 28.66 15.02
C HIS A 108 -16.71 27.86 15.60
N GLY A 109 -16.98 26.74 16.29
CA GLY A 109 -15.96 25.83 16.79
C GLY A 109 -15.15 25.16 15.67
N ILE A 110 -15.82 24.67 14.63
CA ILE A 110 -15.17 24.08 13.43
C ILE A 110 -14.36 25.13 12.67
N SER A 111 -14.91 26.33 12.51
CA SER A 111 -14.22 27.45 11.86
C SER A 111 -12.98 27.88 12.63
N GLU A 112 -13.05 27.97 13.96
CA GLU A 112 -11.87 28.28 14.79
C GLU A 112 -10.84 27.15 14.77
N TYR A 113 -11.29 25.90 14.81
CA TYR A 113 -10.40 24.75 14.71
C TYR A 113 -9.64 24.76 13.38
N ASN A 114 -10.37 24.91 12.25
CA ASN A 114 -9.77 24.98 10.91
C ASN A 114 -8.84 26.20 10.75
N ALA A 115 -9.16 27.34 11.36
CA ALA A 115 -8.29 28.51 11.35
C ALA A 115 -7.01 28.32 12.18
N ARG A 116 -7.06 27.52 13.25
CA ARG A 116 -5.89 27.20 14.08
C ARG A 116 -5.01 26.15 13.42
N THR A 117 -5.60 25.13 12.78
CA THR A 117 -4.84 24.12 12.02
C THR A 117 -4.20 24.74 10.79
N SER A 118 -4.91 25.61 10.06
CA SER A 118 -4.26 26.34 8.96
C SER A 118 -3.14 27.25 9.46
N LEU A 119 -3.29 27.88 10.64
CA LEU A 119 -2.22 28.67 11.25
C LEU A 119 -0.99 27.87 11.66
N SER A 120 -1.16 26.62 12.11
CA SER A 120 -0.02 25.75 12.38
C SER A 120 0.68 25.35 11.10
N ASP A 121 -0.06 24.97 10.06
CA ASP A 121 0.50 24.53 8.78
C ASP A 121 1.25 25.68 8.10
N ASP A 122 0.68 26.88 8.16
CA ASP A 122 1.29 28.10 7.64
C ASP A 122 2.60 28.45 8.36
N LYS A 123 2.62 28.34 9.69
CA LYS A 123 3.85 28.52 10.48
C LYS A 123 4.92 27.49 10.12
N ASN A 124 4.51 26.24 9.99
CA ASN A 124 5.41 25.14 9.65
C ASN A 124 6.05 25.36 8.28
N SER A 125 5.32 25.90 7.29
CA SER A 125 5.90 26.18 5.97
C SER A 125 7.07 27.18 6.02
N VAL A 126 6.99 28.22 6.85
CA VAL A 126 8.08 29.20 7.02
C VAL A 126 9.26 28.60 7.78
N ILE A 127 8.98 27.88 8.88
CA ILE A 127 9.99 27.23 9.71
C ILE A 127 10.75 26.18 8.91
N GLN A 128 10.04 25.36 8.13
CA GLN A 128 10.63 24.30 7.31
C GLN A 128 11.62 24.87 6.29
N VAL A 129 11.25 25.97 5.59
CA VAL A 129 12.18 26.61 4.65
C VAL A 129 13.40 27.16 5.38
N GLU A 130 13.24 27.76 6.56
CA GLU A 130 14.35 28.29 7.36
C GLU A 130 15.32 27.20 7.83
N GLU A 131 14.79 26.10 8.38
CA GLU A 131 15.55 24.95 8.85
C GLU A 131 16.29 24.26 7.70
N LEU A 132 15.59 24.00 6.59
CA LEU A 132 16.21 23.41 5.40
C LEU A 132 17.27 24.32 4.82
N THR A 133 17.03 25.64 4.77
CA THR A 133 18.02 26.60 4.28
C THR A 133 19.28 26.56 5.14
N ASN A 134 19.15 26.57 6.47
CA ASN A 134 20.29 26.51 7.38
C ASN A 134 21.06 25.19 7.24
N LEU A 135 20.35 24.06 7.21
CA LEU A 135 20.96 22.74 7.06
C LEU A 135 21.71 22.60 5.73
N CYS A 136 21.04 22.93 4.62
CA CYS A 136 21.61 22.83 3.29
C CYS A 136 22.79 23.79 3.11
N ASN A 137 22.73 24.98 3.70
CA ASN A 137 23.80 25.97 3.60
C ASN A 137 25.08 25.49 4.30
N VAL A 138 24.98 24.87 5.48
CA VAL A 138 26.15 24.28 6.17
C VAL A 138 26.83 23.24 5.28
N ARG A 139 26.05 22.32 4.69
CA ARG A 139 26.57 21.24 3.84
C ARG A 139 27.15 21.77 2.53
N TYR A 140 26.42 22.66 1.87
CA TYR A 140 26.87 23.32 0.65
C TYR A 140 28.19 24.05 0.88
N ASN A 141 28.29 24.91 1.91
CA ASN A 141 29.52 25.65 2.18
C ASN A 141 30.71 24.74 2.48
N THR A 142 30.46 23.60 3.13
CA THR A 142 31.51 22.62 3.43
C THR A 142 32.15 22.08 2.15
N LEU A 143 31.33 21.69 1.16
CA LEU A 143 31.84 21.18 -0.12
C LEU A 143 32.28 22.30 -1.08
N SER A 144 31.57 23.45 -1.10
CA SER A 144 31.90 24.60 -1.94
C SER A 144 33.25 25.21 -1.57
N ASN A 145 33.53 25.37 -0.27
CA ASN A 145 34.82 25.88 0.20
C ASN A 145 35.99 25.01 -0.29
N LEU A 146 35.82 23.69 -0.34
CA LEU A 146 36.83 22.80 -0.90
C LEU A 146 36.99 23.05 -2.40
N THR A 147 35.90 23.14 -3.16
CA THR A 147 35.97 23.39 -4.60
C THR A 147 36.55 24.78 -4.95
N GLU A 148 36.30 25.80 -4.12
CA GLU A 148 36.75 27.18 -4.33
C GLU A 148 38.21 27.40 -3.92
N GLN A 149 38.74 26.64 -2.96
CA GLN A 149 40.14 26.70 -2.54
C GLN A 149 41.15 26.13 -3.55
N HIS A 150 40.77 25.96 -4.82
CA HIS A 150 41.57 25.30 -5.85
C HIS A 150 42.05 23.90 -5.44
N SER A 151 41.25 23.17 -4.67
CA SER A 151 41.58 21.79 -4.35
C SER A 151 41.51 20.92 -5.60
N SER A 152 42.50 20.04 -5.77
CA SER A 152 42.55 19.09 -6.90
C SER A 152 41.39 18.10 -6.83
N LYS A 153 40.96 17.51 -7.95
CA LYS A 153 39.89 16.50 -7.94
C LYS A 153 40.15 15.34 -6.96
N PRO A 154 41.38 14.82 -6.79
CA PRO A 154 41.69 13.82 -5.78
C PRO A 154 41.36 14.27 -4.34
N SER A 155 41.59 15.54 -4.03
CA SER A 155 41.35 16.09 -2.68
C SER A 155 39.85 16.14 -2.37
N ILE A 156 39.05 16.54 -3.37
CA ILE A 156 37.59 16.54 -3.29
C ILE A 156 37.08 15.10 -3.15
N ALA A 157 37.60 14.18 -3.95
CA ALA A 157 37.21 12.76 -3.93
C ALA A 157 37.49 12.12 -2.56
N SER A 158 38.69 12.35 -2.02
CA SER A 158 39.07 11.88 -0.69
C SER A 158 38.17 12.45 0.39
N TYR A 159 37.87 13.75 0.35
CA TYR A 159 36.96 14.38 1.31
C TYR A 159 35.54 13.79 1.25
N ILE A 160 35.02 13.57 0.04
CA ILE A 160 33.72 12.94 -0.17
C ILE A 160 33.69 11.55 0.45
N HIS A 161 34.72 10.74 0.19
CA HIS A 161 34.82 9.39 0.72
C HIS A 161 34.90 9.37 2.25
N VAL A 162 35.68 10.25 2.87
CA VAL A 162 35.79 10.34 4.34
C VAL A 162 34.47 10.82 4.99
N THR A 163 33.76 11.75 4.35
CA THR A 163 32.60 12.40 4.96
C THR A 163 31.29 11.64 4.71
N TRP A 164 31.10 11.10 3.50
CA TRP A 164 29.88 10.39 3.10
C TRP A 164 30.06 8.89 2.86
N GLY A 165 31.29 8.37 2.94
CA GLY A 165 31.62 6.96 2.68
C GLY A 165 31.64 6.59 1.19
N SER A 166 30.80 7.23 0.37
CA SER A 166 30.86 7.12 -1.08
C SER A 166 30.36 8.36 -1.83
N PHE A 167 30.79 8.51 -3.07
CA PHE A 167 30.33 9.51 -4.01
C PHE A 167 28.83 9.36 -4.27
N ASN A 168 28.33 8.13 -4.41
CA ASN A 168 26.90 7.88 -4.58
C ASN A 168 26.09 8.37 -3.38
N ALA A 169 26.55 8.13 -2.16
CA ALA A 169 25.90 8.64 -0.95
C ALA A 169 25.89 10.18 -0.92
N CYS A 170 27.01 10.83 -1.27
CA CYS A 170 27.10 12.29 -1.38
C CYS A 170 26.13 12.85 -2.43
N ASN A 171 26.13 12.28 -3.64
CA ASN A 171 25.26 12.72 -4.74
C ASN A 171 23.77 12.60 -4.38
N LEU A 172 23.37 11.47 -3.78
CA LEU A 172 22.00 11.27 -3.31
C LEU A 172 21.60 12.27 -2.22
N GLU A 173 22.50 12.58 -1.29
CA GLU A 173 22.25 13.54 -0.21
C GLU A 173 21.98 14.94 -0.78
N PHE A 174 22.81 15.43 -1.71
CA PHE A 174 22.61 16.75 -2.34
C PHE A 174 21.40 16.80 -3.27
N GLN A 175 21.07 15.70 -3.97
CA GLN A 175 19.83 15.62 -4.74
C GLN A 175 18.59 15.69 -3.83
N ARG A 176 18.63 15.02 -2.67
CA ARG A 176 17.56 15.09 -1.68
C ARG A 176 17.43 16.48 -1.09
N ASP A 177 18.54 17.11 -0.73
CA ASP A 177 18.56 18.48 -0.19
C ASP A 177 17.99 19.48 -1.20
N PHE A 178 18.37 19.36 -2.48
CA PHE A 178 17.79 20.16 -3.57
C PHE A 178 16.27 19.95 -3.70
N SER A 179 15.80 18.69 -3.76
CA SER A 179 14.37 18.39 -3.89
C SER A 179 13.57 18.94 -2.71
N ASN A 180 14.02 18.67 -1.48
CA ASN A 180 13.33 19.09 -0.26
C ASN A 180 13.22 20.62 -0.16
N LEU A 181 14.30 21.34 -0.47
CA LEU A 181 14.29 22.80 -0.43
C LEU A 181 13.42 23.39 -1.55
N ASN A 182 13.45 22.80 -2.75
CA ASN A 182 12.61 23.23 -3.87
C ASN A 182 11.11 23.07 -3.56
N ASP A 183 10.73 21.92 -3.01
CA ASP A 183 9.35 21.61 -2.65
C ASP A 183 8.87 22.56 -1.53
N ALA A 184 9.69 22.75 -0.49
CA ALA A 184 9.37 23.69 0.59
C ALA A 184 9.24 25.14 0.09
N LEU A 185 10.08 25.57 -0.87
CA LEU A 185 9.97 26.88 -1.49
C LEU A 185 8.71 27.04 -2.37
N ALA A 186 8.32 25.99 -3.10
CA ALA A 186 7.09 26.00 -3.89
C ALA A 186 5.86 26.10 -2.99
N HIS A 187 5.85 25.35 -1.87
CA HIS A 187 4.81 25.45 -0.84
C HIS A 187 4.77 26.84 -0.20
N LEU A 188 5.92 27.39 0.20
CA LEU A 188 5.98 28.74 0.76
C LEU A 188 5.49 29.80 -0.22
N LYS A 189 5.83 29.69 -1.51
CA LYS A 189 5.35 30.63 -2.54
C LYS A 189 3.83 30.62 -2.64
N THR A 190 3.23 29.43 -2.67
CA THR A 190 1.77 29.26 -2.73
C THR A 190 1.09 29.88 -1.51
N ASN A 191 1.68 29.67 -0.33
CA ASN A 191 1.20 30.23 0.92
C ASN A 191 1.35 31.76 0.99
N LEU A 192 2.44 32.32 0.47
CA LEU A 192 2.66 33.77 0.41
C LEU A 192 1.59 34.46 -0.47
N GLU A 193 1.26 33.87 -1.62
CA GLU A 193 0.18 34.36 -2.49
C GLU A 193 -1.17 34.34 -1.74
N TYR A 194 -1.44 33.30 -0.96
CA TYR A 194 -2.66 33.21 -0.14
C TYR A 194 -2.69 34.21 1.03
N TRP A 195 -1.56 34.46 1.69
CA TRP A 195 -1.50 35.34 2.87
C TRP A 195 -1.55 36.83 2.52
N GLN A 196 -1.24 37.23 1.28
CA GLN A 196 -1.30 38.63 0.83
C GLN A 196 -2.69 39.25 1.02
N ASP A 197 -3.75 38.44 0.94
CA ASP A 197 -5.13 38.89 1.10
C ASP A 197 -5.64 38.82 2.56
N LEU A 198 -4.78 38.46 3.53
CA LEU A 198 -5.16 38.19 4.91
C LEU A 198 -4.32 38.97 5.93
N ASP A 199 -4.86 40.08 6.44
CA ASP A 199 -4.24 40.91 7.49
C ASP A 199 -3.76 40.09 8.70
N SER A 200 -4.51 39.04 9.07
CA SER A 200 -4.17 38.16 10.19
C SER A 200 -2.83 37.42 10.02
N ARG A 201 -2.28 37.33 8.80
CA ARG A 201 -1.08 36.57 8.43
C ARG A 201 0.09 37.43 7.97
N GLU A 202 -0.04 38.75 8.07
CA GLU A 202 0.98 39.72 7.64
C GLU A 202 2.38 39.43 8.22
N SER A 203 2.46 39.06 9.50
CA SER A 203 3.74 38.70 10.14
C SER A 203 4.41 37.46 9.53
N LEU A 204 3.63 36.47 9.11
CA LEU A 204 4.16 35.26 8.44
C LEU A 204 4.57 35.58 7.01
N ALA A 205 3.78 36.40 6.30
CA ALA A 205 4.13 36.88 4.96
C ALA A 205 5.45 37.65 4.97
N ASN A 206 5.63 38.57 5.93
CA ASN A 206 6.86 39.32 6.11
C ASN A 206 8.07 38.43 6.43
N ARG A 207 7.90 37.38 7.24
CA ARG A 207 8.99 36.43 7.53
C ARG A 207 9.33 35.57 6.32
N GLY A 208 8.32 35.06 5.61
CA GLY A 208 8.50 34.27 4.39
C GLY A 208 9.20 35.07 3.28
N GLU A 209 8.81 36.33 3.07
CA GLU A 209 9.45 37.22 2.09
C GLU A 209 10.91 37.54 2.44
N ARG A 210 11.30 37.53 3.73
CA ARG A 210 12.70 37.70 4.14
C ARG A 210 13.57 36.47 3.88
N ILE A 211 13.03 35.26 4.07
CA ILE A 211 13.79 34.00 3.96
C ILE A 211 13.85 33.51 2.51
N ARG A 212 12.81 33.79 1.72
CA ARG A 212 12.69 33.31 0.33
C ARG A 212 13.92 33.64 -0.54
N PRO A 213 14.49 34.87 -0.54
CA PRO A 213 15.63 35.19 -1.39
C PRO A 213 16.88 34.37 -1.08
N SER A 214 17.22 34.19 0.21
CA SER A 214 18.39 33.40 0.60
C SER A 214 18.21 31.92 0.26
N ALA A 215 17.02 31.38 0.48
CA ALA A 215 16.68 30.00 0.13
C ALA A 215 16.71 29.78 -1.40
N GLN A 216 16.21 30.72 -2.20
CA GLN A 216 16.27 30.66 -3.67
C GLN A 216 17.71 30.75 -4.20
N GLN A 217 18.55 31.59 -3.59
CA GLN A 217 19.97 31.65 -3.93
C GLN A 217 20.67 30.32 -3.64
N LEU A 218 20.45 29.76 -2.46
CA LEU A 218 20.99 28.45 -2.07
C LEU A 218 20.52 27.33 -3.00
N LEU A 219 19.26 27.36 -3.43
CA LEU A 219 18.73 26.37 -4.37
C LEU A 219 19.48 26.38 -5.71
N ARG A 220 19.83 27.57 -6.25
CA ARG A 220 20.63 27.69 -7.48
C ARG A 220 22.07 27.20 -7.27
N GLN A 221 22.63 27.45 -6.10
CA GLN A 221 23.96 26.97 -5.72
C GLN A 221 23.99 25.43 -5.63
N LEU A 222 23.00 24.82 -4.95
CA LEU A 222 22.82 23.38 -4.89
C LEU A 222 22.64 22.77 -6.27
N GLN A 223 21.86 23.41 -7.15
CA GLN A 223 21.70 22.95 -8.53
C GLN A 223 23.05 22.90 -9.27
N THR A 224 23.85 23.96 -9.12
CA THR A 224 25.19 24.04 -9.73
C THR A 224 26.10 22.93 -9.19
N LEU A 225 26.07 22.69 -7.88
CA LEU A 225 26.82 21.61 -7.25
C LEU A 225 26.37 20.22 -7.74
N CYS A 226 25.07 19.96 -7.82
CA CYS A 226 24.54 18.70 -8.37
C CYS A 226 24.97 18.50 -9.83
N THR A 227 24.98 19.57 -10.65
CA THR A 227 25.47 19.48 -12.03
C THR A 227 26.98 19.21 -12.10
N PHE A 228 27.76 19.78 -11.19
CA PHE A 228 29.19 19.50 -11.07
C PHE A 228 29.44 18.04 -10.69
N LEU A 229 28.79 17.54 -9.63
CA LEU A 229 28.92 16.15 -9.20
C LEU A 229 28.55 15.18 -10.32
N LYS A 230 27.44 15.44 -11.03
CA LYS A 230 27.03 14.62 -12.17
C LYS A 230 28.02 14.66 -13.34
N ARG A 231 28.65 15.81 -13.60
CA ARG A 231 29.66 15.94 -14.65
C ARG A 231 30.92 15.14 -14.32
N GLU A 232 31.35 15.19 -13.06
CA GLU A 232 32.58 14.54 -12.58
C GLU A 232 32.33 13.12 -12.04
N GLU A 233 31.11 12.57 -12.22
CA GLU A 233 30.71 11.24 -11.73
C GLU A 233 31.68 10.13 -12.18
N ALA A 234 32.12 10.18 -13.45
CA ALA A 234 33.05 9.19 -13.99
C ALA A 234 34.41 9.22 -13.27
N TYR A 235 34.89 10.42 -12.92
CA TYR A 235 36.15 10.59 -12.20
C TYR A 235 36.02 10.04 -10.77
N PHE A 236 35.00 10.49 -10.04
CA PHE A 236 34.82 10.08 -8.65
C PHE A 236 34.54 8.58 -8.51
N SER A 237 33.74 8.00 -9.42
CA SER A 237 33.50 6.56 -9.44
C SER A 237 34.79 5.77 -9.65
N LEU A 238 35.64 6.19 -10.60
CA LEU A 238 36.92 5.52 -10.83
C LEU A 238 37.87 5.69 -9.65
N TYR A 239 37.90 6.87 -9.04
CA TYR A 239 38.73 7.15 -7.87
C TYR A 239 38.41 6.21 -6.71
N GLU A 240 37.13 5.93 -6.47
CA GLU A 240 36.72 4.98 -5.43
C GLU A 240 37.23 3.57 -5.69
N VAL A 241 37.03 3.05 -6.90
CA VAL A 241 37.49 1.69 -7.25
C VAL A 241 39.02 1.58 -7.16
N VAL A 242 39.75 2.62 -7.59
CA VAL A 242 41.22 2.60 -7.56
C VAL A 242 41.78 2.65 -6.13
N ASN A 243 41.12 3.36 -5.22
CA ASN A 243 41.60 3.53 -3.84
C ASN A 243 40.98 2.54 -2.85
N GLN A 244 40.08 1.66 -3.30
CA GLN A 244 39.50 0.64 -2.46
C GLN A 244 40.55 -0.42 -2.11
N GLN A 245 40.76 -0.64 -0.81
CA GLN A 245 41.61 -1.72 -0.32
C GLN A 245 40.76 -2.98 -0.21
N THR A 246 41.03 -3.97 -1.06
CA THR A 246 40.34 -5.27 -1.04
C THR A 246 41.30 -6.36 -0.58
N GLU A 247 40.94 -7.04 0.52
CA GLU A 247 41.58 -8.29 0.92
C GLU A 247 40.89 -9.45 0.20
N TYR A 248 41.60 -10.12 -0.72
CA TYR A 248 41.03 -11.19 -1.55
C TYR A 248 41.02 -12.56 -0.89
N LEU A 249 41.98 -12.81 0.01
CA LEU A 249 42.12 -14.11 0.67
C LEU A 249 41.36 -14.10 2.00
N ASN A 250 40.45 -15.06 2.16
CA ASN A 250 39.71 -15.28 3.39
C ASN A 250 40.12 -16.63 4.01
N PRO A 251 40.88 -16.64 5.13
CA PRO A 251 41.34 -17.87 5.76
C PRO A 251 40.23 -18.80 6.25
N GLN A 252 38.99 -18.29 6.40
CA GLN A 252 37.84 -19.09 6.83
C GLN A 252 37.16 -19.83 5.67
N ASP A 253 37.46 -19.47 4.42
CA ASP A 253 36.89 -20.11 3.24
C ASP A 253 37.74 -21.33 2.82
N PRO A 254 37.18 -22.55 2.79
CA PRO A 254 37.89 -23.73 2.29
C PRO A 254 38.25 -23.65 0.80
N PHE A 255 37.64 -22.74 0.05
CA PHE A 255 37.91 -22.46 -1.36
C PHE A 255 38.44 -21.03 -1.58
N GLN A 256 39.23 -20.53 -0.64
CA GLN A 256 39.69 -19.14 -0.63
C GLN A 256 40.41 -18.71 -1.92
N HIS A 257 41.19 -19.59 -2.58
CA HIS A 257 41.91 -19.22 -3.81
C HIS A 257 40.95 -19.15 -5.00
N LEU A 258 39.96 -20.05 -5.07
CA LEU A 258 38.88 -19.94 -6.06
C LEU A 258 38.04 -18.68 -5.85
N SER A 259 37.63 -18.41 -4.61
CA SER A 259 36.84 -17.22 -4.26
C SER A 259 37.63 -15.94 -4.51
N ALA A 260 38.91 -15.90 -4.16
CA ALA A 260 39.81 -14.79 -4.45
C ALA A 260 39.91 -14.52 -5.96
N ALA A 261 40.07 -15.56 -6.79
CA ALA A 261 40.13 -15.40 -8.24
C ALA A 261 38.84 -14.77 -8.79
N GLN A 262 37.68 -15.22 -8.29
CA GLN A 262 36.37 -14.70 -8.68
C GLN A 262 36.15 -13.24 -8.25
N LEU A 263 36.61 -12.88 -7.04
CA LEU A 263 36.57 -11.50 -6.54
C LEU A 263 37.47 -10.59 -7.38
N ILE A 264 38.71 -11.00 -7.65
CA ILE A 264 39.62 -10.23 -8.52
C ILE A 264 39.01 -10.06 -9.92
N ASP A 265 38.38 -11.09 -10.48
CA ASP A 265 37.67 -10.99 -11.76
C ASP A 265 36.47 -10.04 -11.73
N SER A 266 35.78 -9.93 -10.60
CA SER A 266 34.71 -8.96 -10.40
C SER A 266 35.28 -7.54 -10.39
N ASP A 267 36.31 -7.30 -9.58
CA ASP A 267 36.95 -6.00 -9.42
C ASP A 267 37.60 -5.53 -10.73
N CYS A 268 38.26 -6.42 -11.48
CA CYS A 268 38.78 -6.13 -12.81
C CYS A 268 37.67 -5.65 -13.77
N ARG A 269 36.50 -6.31 -13.74
CA ARG A 269 35.37 -5.92 -14.59
C ARG A 269 34.77 -4.59 -14.16
N GLU A 270 34.68 -4.33 -12.87
CA GLU A 270 34.21 -3.06 -12.33
C GLU A 270 35.15 -1.91 -12.69
N LEU A 271 36.46 -2.10 -12.46
CA LEU A 271 37.51 -1.16 -12.81
C LEU A 271 37.52 -0.86 -14.32
N GLN A 272 37.40 -1.88 -15.18
CA GLN A 272 37.29 -1.69 -16.64
C GLN A 272 36.07 -0.85 -17.03
N ARG A 273 34.91 -1.09 -16.40
CA ARG A 273 33.70 -0.29 -16.68
C ARG A 273 33.88 1.16 -16.24
N ALA A 274 34.45 1.40 -15.06
CA ALA A 274 34.70 2.74 -14.55
C ALA A 274 35.72 3.49 -15.41
N LEU A 275 36.79 2.81 -15.82
CA LEU A 275 37.83 3.33 -16.70
C LEU A 275 37.25 3.76 -18.05
N LEU A 276 36.46 2.89 -18.71
CA LEU A 276 35.80 3.21 -19.99
C LEU A 276 34.84 4.40 -19.90
N ARG A 277 34.22 4.65 -18.73
CA ARG A 277 33.35 5.82 -18.54
C ARG A 277 34.15 7.12 -18.56
N LEU A 278 35.31 7.15 -17.89
CA LEU A 278 36.16 8.34 -17.84
C LEU A 278 36.89 8.57 -19.18
N GLU A 279 37.34 7.52 -19.86
CA GLU A 279 37.97 7.62 -21.20
C GLU A 279 37.05 8.20 -22.27
N ARG A 280 35.74 7.95 -22.17
CA ARG A 280 34.74 8.51 -23.09
C ARG A 280 34.50 10.01 -22.87
N SER A 281 35.10 10.63 -21.85
CA SER A 281 35.04 12.07 -21.68
C SER A 281 35.84 12.75 -22.80
N ASN A 282 35.20 13.70 -23.50
CA ASN A 282 35.77 14.26 -24.74
C ASN A 282 37.05 15.10 -24.53
N ARG A 283 37.46 15.38 -23.28
CA ARG A 283 38.70 16.08 -22.91
C ARG A 283 39.12 15.73 -21.47
N PRO A 284 39.92 14.68 -21.25
CA PRO A 284 40.47 14.42 -19.93
C PRO A 284 41.42 15.55 -19.54
N ASP A 285 41.30 16.04 -18.32
CA ASP A 285 42.27 16.97 -17.76
C ASP A 285 43.49 16.22 -17.15
N TYR A 286 44.37 16.96 -16.47
CA TYR A 286 45.57 16.39 -15.86
C TYR A 286 45.23 15.36 -14.77
N ASP A 287 44.24 15.65 -13.93
CA ASP A 287 43.82 14.76 -12.84
C ASP A 287 43.16 13.49 -13.41
N ASP A 288 42.34 13.64 -14.45
CA ASP A 288 41.73 12.51 -15.18
C ASP A 288 42.81 11.61 -15.78
N SER A 289 43.81 12.20 -16.44
CA SER A 289 44.91 11.47 -17.08
C SER A 289 45.78 10.73 -16.07
N ALA A 290 46.06 11.36 -14.92
CA ALA A 290 46.80 10.73 -13.83
C ALA A 290 46.03 9.55 -13.23
N LEU A 291 44.72 9.71 -12.99
CA LEU A 291 43.87 8.65 -12.47
C LEU A 291 43.72 7.48 -13.46
N LEU A 292 43.54 7.77 -14.75
CA LEU A 292 43.51 6.73 -15.80
C LEU A 292 44.80 5.93 -15.80
N LYS A 293 45.97 6.57 -15.70
CA LYS A 293 47.25 5.85 -15.64
C LYS A 293 47.34 4.92 -14.43
N SER A 294 46.93 5.40 -13.25
CA SER A 294 46.88 4.60 -12.03
C SER A 294 45.90 3.42 -12.16
N ALA A 295 44.73 3.65 -12.75
CA ALA A 295 43.73 2.61 -12.99
C ALA A 295 44.23 1.52 -13.95
N HIS A 296 44.92 1.89 -15.03
CA HIS A 296 45.54 0.94 -15.94
C HIS A 296 46.62 0.09 -15.25
N LEU A 297 47.47 0.70 -14.42
CA LEU A 297 48.48 -0.01 -13.65
C LEU A 297 47.85 -1.00 -12.66
N LEU A 298 46.80 -0.57 -11.95
CA LEU A 298 46.05 -1.44 -11.04
C LEU A 298 45.40 -2.61 -11.78
N LEU A 299 44.73 -2.34 -12.92
CA LEU A 299 44.10 -3.38 -13.73
C LEU A 299 45.11 -4.43 -14.21
N ASN A 300 46.30 -4.00 -14.65
CA ASN A 300 47.37 -4.92 -15.04
C ASN A 300 47.86 -5.73 -13.84
N GLY A 301 48.07 -5.09 -12.69
CA GLY A 301 48.48 -5.76 -11.45
C GLY A 301 47.47 -6.81 -10.97
N LEU A 302 46.18 -6.49 -11.01
CA LEU A 302 45.10 -7.41 -10.65
C LEU A 302 45.02 -8.59 -11.62
N ASN A 303 45.14 -8.35 -12.93
CA ASN A 303 45.17 -9.43 -13.92
C ASN A 303 46.38 -10.34 -13.72
N ASP A 304 47.56 -9.79 -13.44
CA ASP A 304 48.76 -10.57 -13.14
C ASP A 304 48.60 -11.39 -11.86
N GLN A 305 48.07 -10.78 -10.80
CA GLN A 305 47.77 -11.47 -9.55
C GLN A 305 46.78 -12.61 -9.75
N ARG A 306 45.69 -12.38 -10.48
CA ARG A 306 44.71 -13.41 -10.85
C ARG A 306 45.38 -14.54 -11.64
N ASN A 307 46.19 -14.21 -12.64
CA ASN A 307 46.85 -15.22 -13.46
C ASN A 307 47.82 -16.07 -12.64
N ARG A 308 48.59 -15.46 -11.72
CA ARG A 308 49.45 -16.19 -10.77
C ARG A 308 48.65 -17.08 -9.83
N LEU A 309 47.53 -16.57 -9.31
CA LEU A 309 46.62 -17.31 -8.44
C LEU A 309 46.04 -18.52 -9.17
N MET A 310 45.56 -18.35 -10.41
CA MET A 310 45.01 -19.44 -11.23
C MET A 310 46.04 -20.50 -11.64
N GLN A 311 47.33 -20.14 -11.68
CA GLN A 311 48.45 -21.06 -11.94
C GLN A 311 48.96 -21.74 -10.67
N SER A 312 48.49 -21.33 -9.48
CA SER A 312 48.93 -21.90 -8.21
C SER A 312 48.43 -23.33 -8.03
N ASN A 313 49.22 -24.15 -7.33
CA ASN A 313 48.84 -25.53 -7.03
C ASN A 313 47.62 -25.57 -6.09
N GLU A 314 47.52 -24.60 -5.20
CA GLU A 314 46.45 -24.41 -4.24
C GLU A 314 45.11 -24.20 -4.96
N TYR A 315 45.08 -23.29 -5.94
CA TYR A 315 43.90 -23.06 -6.78
C TYR A 315 43.47 -24.32 -7.54
N HIS A 316 44.42 -25.05 -8.12
CA HIS A 316 44.13 -26.29 -8.84
C HIS A 316 43.63 -27.40 -7.92
N ALA A 317 44.18 -27.51 -6.71
CA ALA A 317 43.72 -28.46 -5.71
C ALA A 317 42.29 -28.15 -5.26
N GLU A 318 42.00 -26.88 -4.93
CA GLU A 318 40.66 -26.41 -4.60
C GLU A 318 39.67 -26.65 -5.75
N LEU A 319 40.07 -26.37 -6.99
CA LEU A 319 39.25 -26.62 -8.18
C LEU A 319 38.88 -28.10 -8.32
N GLN A 320 39.85 -29.00 -8.12
CA GLN A 320 39.57 -30.44 -8.20
C GLN A 320 38.64 -30.91 -7.07
N LEU A 321 38.81 -30.38 -5.86
CA LEU A 321 37.90 -30.68 -4.75
C LEU A 321 36.47 -30.23 -5.07
N LYS A 322 36.30 -29.00 -5.54
CA LYS A 322 35.00 -28.46 -5.93
C LYS A 322 34.33 -29.28 -7.04
N LEU A 323 35.09 -29.66 -8.07
CA LEU A 323 34.59 -30.51 -9.16
C LEU A 323 34.19 -31.91 -8.68
N ARG A 324 34.88 -32.47 -7.66
CA ARG A 324 34.50 -33.75 -7.05
C ARG A 324 33.21 -33.61 -6.25
N ASP A 325 33.10 -32.57 -5.44
CA ASP A 325 31.90 -32.29 -4.65
C ASP A 325 30.67 -32.08 -5.55
N ASP A 326 30.82 -31.35 -6.65
CA ASP A 326 29.73 -31.10 -7.59
C ASP A 326 29.32 -32.39 -8.32
N ARG A 327 30.28 -33.23 -8.74
CA ARG A 327 29.99 -34.55 -9.31
C ARG A 327 29.28 -35.47 -8.32
N GLU A 328 29.68 -35.46 -7.05
CA GLU A 328 29.05 -36.28 -6.02
C GLU A 328 27.61 -35.82 -5.75
N LYS A 329 27.39 -34.50 -5.67
CA LYS A 329 26.03 -33.92 -5.57
C LYS A 329 25.17 -34.32 -6.76
N GLU A 330 25.69 -34.26 -7.98
CA GLU A 330 24.97 -34.71 -9.18
C GLU A 330 24.65 -36.21 -9.12
N ARG A 331 25.61 -37.03 -8.66
CA ARG A 331 25.41 -38.48 -8.50
C ARG A 331 24.28 -38.79 -7.53
N ILE A 332 24.27 -38.14 -6.38
CA ILE A 332 23.21 -38.25 -5.37
C ILE A 332 21.87 -37.77 -5.94
N ALA A 333 21.86 -36.66 -6.68
CA ALA A 333 20.65 -36.14 -7.30
C ALA A 333 20.06 -37.12 -8.34
N ILE A 334 20.90 -37.75 -9.15
CA ILE A 334 20.48 -38.79 -10.11
C ILE A 334 19.95 -40.01 -9.37
N GLN A 335 20.65 -40.48 -8.34
CA GLN A 335 20.22 -41.62 -7.53
C GLN A 335 18.86 -41.38 -6.88
N ASN A 336 18.63 -40.19 -6.33
CA ASN A 336 17.34 -39.80 -5.76
C ASN A 336 16.22 -39.74 -6.81
N ARG A 337 16.52 -39.30 -8.04
CA ARG A 337 15.55 -39.31 -9.15
C ARG A 337 15.20 -40.73 -9.59
N LEU A 338 16.18 -41.62 -9.66
CA LEU A 338 15.97 -43.03 -9.98
C LEU A 338 15.13 -43.72 -8.89
N ALA A 339 15.45 -43.51 -7.62
CA ALA A 339 14.68 -44.06 -6.50
C ALA A 339 13.20 -43.62 -6.55
N ARG A 340 12.94 -42.33 -6.82
CA ARG A 340 11.56 -41.82 -6.98
C ARG A 340 10.86 -42.45 -8.18
N ALA A 341 11.54 -42.60 -9.32
CA ALA A 341 10.96 -43.23 -10.50
C ALA A 341 10.65 -44.74 -10.25
N GLU A 342 11.49 -45.43 -9.47
CA GLU A 342 11.24 -46.81 -9.05
C GLU A 342 10.06 -46.92 -8.09
N GLU A 343 9.94 -45.99 -7.13
CA GLU A 343 8.77 -45.90 -6.24
C GLU A 343 7.48 -45.65 -7.03
N GLU A 344 7.49 -44.69 -7.96
CA GLU A 344 6.36 -44.39 -8.84
C GLU A 344 5.97 -45.61 -9.70
N LYS A 345 6.94 -46.34 -10.24
CA LYS A 345 6.70 -47.57 -11.00
C LYS A 345 6.07 -48.65 -10.12
N ALA A 346 6.58 -48.84 -8.89
CA ALA A 346 6.03 -49.80 -7.94
C ALA A 346 4.60 -49.44 -7.54
N HIS A 347 4.30 -48.15 -7.35
CA HIS A 347 2.94 -47.67 -7.11
C HIS A 347 2.02 -47.95 -8.31
N ALA A 348 2.46 -47.64 -9.53
CA ALA A 348 1.69 -47.91 -10.73
C ALA A 348 1.42 -49.42 -10.95
N GLU A 349 2.37 -50.28 -10.60
CA GLU A 349 2.18 -51.74 -10.63
C GLU A 349 1.16 -52.21 -9.60
N ARG A 350 1.21 -51.70 -8.37
CA ARG A 350 0.20 -51.98 -7.33
C ARG A 350 -1.19 -51.52 -7.77
N ASP A 351 -1.30 -50.34 -8.36
CA ASP A 351 -2.57 -49.80 -8.85
C ASP A 351 -3.14 -50.66 -9.99
N LYS A 352 -2.30 -51.15 -10.90
CA LYS A 352 -2.72 -52.10 -11.94
C LYS A 352 -3.26 -53.40 -11.36
N VAL A 353 -2.59 -53.97 -10.35
CA VAL A 353 -3.04 -55.19 -9.67
C VAL A 353 -4.38 -54.95 -8.96
N ASN A 354 -4.52 -53.83 -8.26
CA ASN A 354 -5.78 -53.45 -7.61
C ASN A 354 -6.93 -53.28 -8.63
N ALA A 355 -6.66 -52.61 -9.75
CA ALA A 355 -7.64 -52.45 -10.82
C ALA A 355 -8.05 -53.80 -11.45
N MET A 356 -7.11 -54.73 -11.60
CA MET A 356 -7.39 -56.09 -12.08
C MET A 356 -8.26 -56.87 -11.09
N HIS A 357 -7.97 -56.80 -9.79
CA HIS A 357 -8.80 -57.45 -8.76
C HIS A 357 -10.22 -56.91 -8.76
N GLU A 358 -10.40 -55.58 -8.86
CA GLU A 358 -11.74 -54.99 -8.90
C GLU A 358 -12.48 -55.39 -10.18
N ARG A 359 -11.80 -55.43 -11.33
CA ARG A 359 -12.39 -55.93 -12.58
C ARG A 359 -12.86 -57.38 -12.45
N ASN A 360 -12.03 -58.27 -11.92
CA ASN A 360 -12.39 -59.67 -11.72
C ASN A 360 -13.58 -59.80 -10.76
N ARG A 361 -13.64 -58.97 -9.71
CA ARG A 361 -14.77 -58.94 -8.79
C ARG A 361 -16.07 -58.54 -9.50
N ILE A 362 -16.03 -57.49 -10.33
CA ILE A 362 -17.18 -57.05 -11.12
C ILE A 362 -17.63 -58.15 -12.09
N GLU A 363 -16.69 -58.82 -12.78
CA GLU A 363 -17.00 -59.91 -13.72
C GLU A 363 -17.61 -61.13 -13.00
N GLN A 364 -17.14 -61.47 -11.80
CA GLN A 364 -17.74 -62.52 -10.97
C GLN A 364 -19.16 -62.13 -10.50
N GLU A 365 -19.34 -60.90 -10.04
CA GLU A 365 -20.65 -60.40 -9.64
C GLU A 365 -21.64 -60.38 -10.82
N SER A 366 -21.20 -60.00 -12.03
CA SER A 366 -22.05 -60.01 -13.23
C SER A 366 -22.39 -61.44 -13.65
N ALA A 367 -21.41 -62.35 -13.70
CA ALA A 367 -21.63 -63.74 -14.05
C ALA A 367 -22.61 -64.42 -13.06
N TRP A 368 -22.46 -64.14 -11.76
CA TRP A 368 -23.38 -64.64 -10.74
C TRP A 368 -24.80 -64.10 -10.94
N ARG A 369 -24.96 -62.80 -11.24
CA ARG A 369 -26.28 -62.21 -11.54
C ARG A 369 -26.91 -62.85 -12.78
N GLU A 370 -26.14 -63.02 -13.85
CA GLU A 370 -26.60 -63.68 -15.07
C GLU A 370 -27.02 -65.13 -14.81
N GLU A 371 -26.26 -65.87 -14.00
CA GLU A 371 -26.61 -67.24 -13.63
C GLU A 371 -27.93 -67.30 -12.84
N GLN A 372 -28.14 -66.38 -11.90
CA GLN A 372 -29.42 -66.28 -11.18
C GLN A 372 -30.59 -65.96 -12.12
N GLU A 373 -30.41 -65.05 -13.08
CA GLU A 373 -31.44 -64.72 -14.08
C GLU A 373 -31.72 -65.92 -15.00
N MET A 374 -30.69 -66.60 -15.50
CA MET A 374 -30.85 -67.81 -16.30
C MET A 374 -31.55 -68.92 -15.53
N LYS A 375 -31.28 -69.06 -14.23
CA LYS A 375 -31.98 -70.01 -13.37
C LYS A 375 -33.45 -69.65 -13.21
N LYS A 376 -33.80 -68.36 -13.03
CA LYS A 376 -35.21 -67.92 -13.01
C LYS A 376 -35.92 -68.21 -14.33
N ILE A 377 -35.27 -67.96 -15.46
CA ILE A 377 -35.81 -68.24 -16.80
C ILE A 377 -36.03 -69.74 -16.98
N ARG A 378 -35.05 -70.58 -16.63
CA ARG A 378 -35.19 -72.05 -16.68
C ARG A 378 -36.36 -72.53 -15.82
N ASN A 379 -36.47 -72.06 -14.58
CA ASN A 379 -37.58 -72.41 -13.70
C ASN A 379 -38.94 -71.90 -14.22
N ARG A 380 -38.97 -70.82 -15.00
CA ARG A 380 -40.20 -70.33 -15.65
C ARG A 380 -40.55 -71.17 -16.87
N LEU A 381 -39.56 -71.53 -17.70
CA LEU A 381 -39.73 -72.45 -18.83
C LEU A 381 -40.22 -73.81 -18.38
N GLU A 382 -39.61 -74.40 -17.35
CA GLU A 382 -40.03 -75.70 -16.80
C GLU A 382 -41.48 -75.66 -16.30
N ARG A 383 -41.90 -74.55 -15.66
CA ARG A 383 -43.30 -74.33 -15.27
C ARG A 383 -44.24 -74.28 -16.48
N ILE A 384 -43.84 -73.59 -17.55
CA ILE A 384 -44.62 -73.51 -18.80
C ILE A 384 -44.70 -74.89 -19.47
N GLU A 385 -43.59 -75.63 -19.56
CA GLU A 385 -43.53 -76.97 -20.16
C GLU A 385 -44.41 -77.96 -19.40
N ASN A 386 -44.31 -78.00 -18.07
CA ASN A 386 -45.17 -78.83 -17.23
C ASN A 386 -46.65 -78.48 -17.43
N ARG A 387 -46.96 -77.18 -17.53
CA ARG A 387 -48.34 -76.73 -17.77
C ARG A 387 -48.85 -77.09 -19.17
N LEU A 388 -48.01 -76.98 -20.20
CA LEU A 388 -48.34 -77.44 -21.55
C LEU A 388 -48.60 -78.95 -21.56
N HIS A 389 -47.79 -79.73 -20.82
CA HIS A 389 -48.02 -81.17 -20.67
C HIS A 389 -49.34 -81.48 -19.96
N GLU A 390 -49.67 -80.77 -18.87
CA GLU A 390 -50.98 -80.88 -18.20
C GLU A 390 -52.15 -80.55 -19.13
N LEU A 391 -52.06 -79.45 -19.88
CA LEU A 391 -53.09 -79.04 -20.83
C LEU A 391 -53.23 -80.04 -21.98
N LYS A 392 -52.12 -80.61 -22.47
CA LYS A 392 -52.14 -81.68 -23.47
C LYS A 392 -52.84 -82.93 -22.94
N ASN A 393 -52.50 -83.39 -21.74
CA ASN A 393 -53.18 -84.54 -21.11
C ASN A 393 -54.68 -84.28 -20.90
N LYS A 394 -55.05 -83.07 -20.47
CA LYS A 394 -56.44 -82.65 -20.28
C LYS A 394 -57.23 -82.51 -21.60
N THR A 395 -56.58 -82.19 -22.71
CA THR A 395 -57.22 -82.12 -24.04
C THR A 395 -57.36 -83.49 -24.69
N GLU A 396 -56.39 -84.38 -24.47
CA GLU A 396 -56.48 -85.78 -24.90
C GLU A 396 -57.53 -86.56 -24.08
N HIS A 397 -57.75 -86.20 -22.81
CA HIS A 397 -58.73 -86.81 -21.90
C HIS A 397 -59.60 -85.76 -21.19
N PRO A 398 -60.59 -85.17 -21.88
CA PRO A 398 -61.38 -84.10 -21.29
C PRO A 398 -62.28 -84.64 -20.16
N PRO A 399 -62.35 -83.96 -19.00
CA PRO A 399 -63.16 -84.39 -17.87
C PRO A 399 -64.68 -84.29 -18.13
N TYR A 400 -65.07 -83.55 -19.16
CA TYR A 400 -66.45 -83.37 -19.60
C TYR A 400 -66.59 -83.74 -21.08
N GLN A 401 -67.75 -84.24 -21.48
CA GLN A 401 -68.01 -84.58 -22.87
C GLN A 401 -68.03 -83.32 -23.74
N PRO A 402 -67.46 -83.32 -24.97
CA PRO A 402 -67.29 -82.13 -25.80
C PRO A 402 -68.60 -81.36 -26.12
N GLU A 403 -69.74 -82.04 -26.02
CA GLU A 403 -71.06 -81.49 -26.33
C GLU A 403 -71.75 -80.83 -25.12
N SER A 404 -71.15 -80.89 -23.92
CA SER A 404 -71.74 -80.34 -22.69
C SER A 404 -71.44 -78.84 -22.53
N PRO A 405 -72.39 -78.03 -22.01
CA PRO A 405 -72.14 -76.62 -21.68
C PRO A 405 -71.00 -76.43 -20.67
N GLU A 406 -70.78 -77.41 -19.78
CA GLU A 406 -69.72 -77.38 -18.77
C GLU A 406 -68.33 -77.50 -19.41
N PHE A 407 -68.21 -78.23 -20.52
CA PHE A 407 -66.96 -78.33 -21.28
C PHE A 407 -66.50 -76.96 -21.80
N TYR A 408 -67.42 -76.15 -22.35
CA TYR A 408 -67.11 -74.81 -22.85
C TYR A 408 -66.71 -73.84 -21.73
N LEU A 409 -67.36 -73.91 -20.58
CA LEU A 409 -67.00 -73.10 -19.41
C LEU A 409 -65.64 -73.51 -18.82
N TRP A 410 -65.36 -74.81 -18.78
CA TRP A 410 -64.09 -75.35 -18.32
C TRP A 410 -62.92 -74.97 -19.23
N ILE A 411 -63.05 -75.13 -20.55
CA ILE A 411 -62.02 -74.68 -21.51
C ILE A 411 -61.79 -73.17 -21.40
N ARG A 412 -62.85 -72.38 -21.26
CA ARG A 412 -62.72 -70.92 -21.12
C ARG A 412 -61.95 -70.53 -19.86
N GLY A 413 -62.15 -71.25 -18.75
CA GLY A 413 -61.42 -71.05 -17.49
C GLY A 413 -59.94 -71.48 -17.56
N GLU A 414 -59.64 -72.57 -18.26
CA GLU A 414 -58.25 -73.02 -18.45
C GLU A 414 -57.47 -72.11 -19.41
N LEU A 415 -58.13 -71.53 -20.43
CA LEU A 415 -57.52 -70.57 -21.37
C LEU A 415 -57.34 -69.16 -20.78
N SER A 416 -58.20 -68.71 -19.86
CA SER A 416 -58.07 -67.40 -19.22
C SER A 416 -56.99 -67.34 -18.12
N GLY A 417 -56.49 -68.49 -17.67
CA GLY A 417 -55.36 -68.58 -16.73
C GLY A 417 -53.98 -68.27 -17.34
N PHE A 418 -53.91 -67.95 -18.64
CA PHE A 418 -52.66 -67.72 -19.37
C PHE A 418 -51.97 -66.38 -19.03
N ASP A 419 -52.71 -65.40 -18.50
CA ASP A 419 -52.22 -64.02 -18.27
C ASP A 419 -51.47 -63.80 -16.94
N GLN A 420 -51.25 -64.84 -16.12
CA GLN A 420 -50.66 -64.70 -14.77
C GLN A 420 -49.24 -65.26 -14.60
N PHE A 421 -48.49 -65.57 -15.68
CA PHE A 421 -47.17 -66.22 -15.60
C PHE A 421 -46.00 -65.44 -16.21
#